data_AF-A0ABD1PGI7-F1
#
_entry.id   AF-A0ABD1PGI7-F1
#
_cell.length_a   1.000
_cell.length_b   1.000
_cell.length_c   1.000
_cell.angle_alpha   90.00
_cell.angle_beta   90.00
_cell.angle_gamma   90.00
#
_symmetry.space_group_name_H-M   'P 1'
#
loop_
_entity.id
_entity.type
_entity.pdbx_description
1 polymer ?
#
loop_
_entity_poly.entity_id
_entity_poly.type
_entity_poly.pdbx_seq_one_letter_code
_entity_poly.pdbx_strand_id
1 'polypeptide(L)'
;MQEVEWGKFSMIEAERRLLANALLDNSNLRFILLSEACIPLFNFPTIYNYLMNSTKTFVEAYDLRGLVGHGRYNKRMKPQIKLRQWRKGSQWFELDRQLAMKSSLTTNTYHCSKDFARLHVVQMSITCLHLLA
;
A
#
# COMPACT_ATOMS: atom_id res chain seq x y z
N MET A 1 17.42 -10.49 8.33
CA MET A 1 16.42 -10.22 7.28
C MET A 1 15.16 -10.95 7.69
N GLN A 2 13.98 -10.30 7.72
CA GLN A 2 12.74 -11.01 8.05
C GLN A 2 12.19 -11.66 6.78
N GLU A 3 11.80 -12.92 6.88
CA GLU A 3 11.25 -13.67 5.74
C GLU A 3 9.87 -13.12 5.36
N VAL A 4 9.68 -12.90 4.07
CA VAL A 4 8.43 -12.40 3.49
C VAL A 4 7.78 -13.55 2.75
N GLU A 5 6.56 -13.88 3.15
CA GLU A 5 5.84 -15.02 2.61
C GLU A 5 4.56 -14.57 1.91
N TRP A 6 4.32 -15.14 0.74
CA TRP A 6 3.16 -14.81 -0.08
C TRP A 6 1.85 -15.03 0.68
N GLY A 7 0.97 -14.04 0.63
CA GLY A 7 -0.34 -14.15 1.27
C GLY A 7 -0.36 -13.86 2.77
N LYS A 8 0.80 -13.73 3.42
CA LYS A 8 0.89 -13.60 4.87
C LYS A 8 1.09 -12.15 5.32
N PHE A 9 0.91 -11.92 6.62
CA PHE A 9 1.04 -10.60 7.24
C PHE A 9 2.48 -10.06 7.16
N SER A 10 3.46 -10.94 6.96
CA SER A 10 4.86 -10.57 6.76
C SER A 10 5.07 -9.67 5.52
N MET A 11 4.20 -9.74 4.50
CA MET A 11 4.23 -8.81 3.37
C MET A 11 3.89 -7.38 3.78
N ILE A 12 2.79 -7.20 4.50
CA ILE A 12 2.35 -5.89 5.03
C ILE A 12 3.43 -5.30 5.96
N GLU A 13 4.09 -6.16 6.75
CA GLU A 13 5.25 -5.80 7.57
C GLU A 13 6.42 -5.25 6.76
N ALA A 14 6.78 -5.93 5.67
CA ALA A 14 7.84 -5.50 4.78
C ALA A 14 7.50 -4.18 4.08
N GLU A 15 6.28 -4.06 3.55
CA GLU A 15 5.78 -2.84 2.91
C GLU A 15 5.84 -1.63 3.83
N ARG A 16 5.36 -1.79 5.07
CA ARG A 16 5.38 -0.69 6.06
C ARG A 16 6.80 -0.23 6.37
N ARG A 17 7.75 -1.16 6.43
CA ARG A 17 9.17 -0.83 6.67
C ARG A 17 9.81 -0.14 5.47
N LEU A 18 9.52 -0.60 4.26
CA LEU A 18 10.00 0.04 3.03
C LEU A 18 9.44 1.45 2.90
N LEU A 19 8.14 1.63 3.15
CA LEU A 19 7.50 2.95 3.13
C LEU A 19 8.08 3.89 4.21
N ALA A 20 8.26 3.39 5.43
CA ALA A 20 8.87 4.16 6.52
C ALA A 20 10.30 4.59 6.19
N ASN A 21 11.09 3.71 5.56
CA ASN A 21 12.45 4.04 5.12
C ASN A 21 12.45 5.12 4.03
N ALA A 22 11.57 4.99 3.03
CA ALA A 22 11.45 5.99 1.96
C ALA A 22 11.00 7.37 2.50
N LEU A 23 10.20 7.40 3.56
CA LEU A 23 9.74 8.63 4.22
C LEU A 23 10.86 9.39 4.96
N LEU A 24 11.97 8.72 5.31
CA LEU A 24 13.11 9.38 5.98
C LEU A 24 13.74 10.48 5.11
N ASP A 25 13.66 10.32 3.79
CA ASP A 25 14.08 11.35 2.86
C ASP A 25 12.90 12.28 2.55
N ASN A 26 13.09 13.55 2.88
CA ASN A 26 12.08 14.61 2.72
C ASN A 26 11.87 15.03 1.26
N SER A 27 12.79 14.67 0.35
CA SER A 27 12.65 14.94 -1.08
C SER A 27 11.63 14.02 -1.76
N ASN A 28 11.28 12.88 -1.15
CA ASN A 28 10.27 11.97 -1.68
C ASN A 28 8.85 12.52 -1.46
N LEU A 29 8.20 12.86 -2.56
CA LEU A 29 6.83 13.40 -2.58
C LEU A 29 5.77 12.37 -2.98
N ARG A 30 6.18 11.34 -3.74
CA ARG A 30 5.32 10.32 -4.35
C ARG A 30 5.89 8.94 -4.04
N PHE A 31 5.03 8.02 -3.64
CA PHE A 31 5.40 6.67 -3.20
C PHE A 31 4.63 5.66 -4.03
N ILE A 32 5.34 4.90 -4.86
CA ILE A 32 4.75 3.87 -5.73
C ILE A 32 5.26 2.52 -5.29
N LEU A 33 4.33 1.57 -5.19
CA LEU A 33 4.63 0.19 -4.86
C LEU A 33 4.76 -0.62 -6.15
N LEU A 34 5.90 -1.27 -6.37
CA LEU A 34 6.17 -2.06 -7.58
C LEU A 34 6.75 -3.43 -7.21
N SER A 35 6.89 -4.29 -8.21
CA SER A 35 7.64 -5.54 -8.14
C SER A 35 8.61 -5.66 -9.31
N GLU A 36 9.47 -6.67 -9.25
CA GLU A 36 10.32 -7.08 -10.37
C GLU A 36 9.54 -7.50 -11.63
N ALA A 37 8.25 -7.84 -11.48
CA ALA A 37 7.37 -8.18 -12.59
C ALA A 37 6.64 -6.95 -13.18
N CYS A 38 6.77 -5.76 -12.59
CA CYS A 38 6.13 -4.56 -13.11
C CYS A 38 6.88 -4.03 -14.33
N ILE A 39 6.17 -3.93 -15.46
CA ILE A 39 6.70 -3.38 -16.71
C ILE A 39 6.05 -2.02 -16.97
N PRO A 40 6.82 -0.92 -17.11
CA PRO A 40 6.26 0.40 -17.37
C PRO A 40 5.65 0.45 -18.78
N LEU A 41 4.42 0.93 -18.88
CA LEU A 41 3.72 1.11 -20.16
C LEU A 41 4.07 2.44 -20.84
N PHE A 42 4.57 3.41 -20.06
CA PHE A 42 4.98 4.72 -20.53
C PHE A 42 6.41 5.00 -20.06
N ASN A 43 7.10 5.89 -20.78
CA ASN A 43 8.43 6.32 -20.38
C ASN A 43 8.42 7.11 -19.06
N PHE A 44 9.59 7.21 -18.45
CA PHE A 44 9.77 7.85 -17.16
C PHE A 44 9.29 9.32 -17.11
N PRO A 45 9.69 10.21 -18.05
CA PRO A 45 9.24 11.60 -18.01
C PRO A 45 7.71 11.74 -18.04
N THR A 46 7.02 10.88 -18.80
CA THR A 46 5.56 10.89 -18.87
C THR A 46 4.93 10.56 -17.52
N ILE A 47 5.38 9.47 -16.88
CA ILE A 47 4.88 9.03 -15.57
C ILE A 47 5.21 10.06 -14.50
N TYR A 48 6.46 10.53 -14.46
CA TYR A 48 6.93 11.51 -13.49
C TYR A 48 6.10 12.80 -13.58
N ASN A 49 5.96 13.39 -14.78
CA ASN A 49 5.18 14.61 -14.96
C ASN A 49 3.70 14.39 -14.61
N TYR A 50 3.12 13.25 -14.95
CA TYR A 50 1.73 12.94 -14.59
C TYR A 50 1.53 12.89 -13.07
N LEU A 51 2.40 12.18 -12.35
CA LEU A 51 2.28 12.04 -10.90
C LEU A 51 2.61 13.34 -10.16
N MET A 52 3.68 14.02 -10.56
CA MET A 52 4.10 15.27 -9.91
C MET A 52 3.10 16.41 -10.10
N ASN A 53 2.41 16.46 -11.25
CA ASN A 53 1.40 17.49 -11.53
C ASN A 53 -0.01 17.10 -11.04
N SER A 54 -0.23 15.86 -10.61
CA SER A 54 -1.51 15.41 -10.07
C SER A 54 -1.77 16.02 -8.69
N THR A 55 -3.03 16.32 -8.36
CA THR A 55 -3.46 16.63 -6.98
C THR A 55 -4.09 15.44 -6.28
N LYS A 56 -4.06 14.26 -6.92
CA LYS A 56 -4.71 13.03 -6.47
C LYS A 56 -3.67 11.97 -6.12
N THR A 57 -4.11 11.00 -5.33
CA THR A 57 -3.42 9.73 -5.04
C THR A 57 -4.18 8.57 -5.67
N PHE A 58 -3.48 7.55 -6.14
CA PHE A 58 -4.10 6.42 -6.83
C PHE A 58 -4.06 5.15 -5.97
N VAL A 59 -5.20 4.81 -5.39
CA VAL A 59 -5.42 3.59 -4.59
C VAL A 59 -6.71 2.92 -5.04
N GLU A 60 -6.67 1.60 -5.22
CA GLU A 60 -7.87 0.84 -5.50
C GLU A 60 -8.60 0.52 -4.18
N ALA A 61 -9.82 1.02 -4.02
CA ALA A 61 -10.65 0.75 -2.86
C ALA A 61 -12.13 0.71 -3.26
N TYR A 62 -12.77 -0.44 -3.13
CA TYR A 62 -14.16 -0.65 -3.52
C TYR A 62 -14.91 -1.49 -2.49
N ASP A 63 -16.24 -1.33 -2.47
CA ASP A 63 -17.12 -2.06 -1.59
C ASP A 63 -17.63 -3.34 -2.26
N LEU A 64 -17.01 -4.48 -1.95
CA LEU A 64 -17.38 -5.77 -2.55
C LEU A 64 -18.22 -6.61 -1.59
N ARG A 65 -19.43 -6.97 -2.02
CA ARG A 65 -20.29 -7.93 -1.32
C ARG A 65 -19.85 -9.38 -1.60
N GLY A 66 -20.21 -10.31 -0.72
CA GLY A 66 -19.96 -11.75 -0.89
C GLY A 66 -18.69 -12.26 -0.19
N LEU A 67 -18.38 -13.55 -0.40
CA LEU A 67 -17.38 -14.31 0.38
C LEU A 67 -15.96 -13.73 0.30
N VAL A 68 -15.58 -13.19 -0.86
CA VAL A 68 -14.23 -12.63 -1.11
C VAL A 68 -14.12 -11.13 -0.81
N GLY A 69 -15.21 -10.48 -0.40
CA GLY A 69 -15.27 -9.08 0.01
C GLY A 69 -15.69 -8.99 1.47
N HIS A 70 -16.93 -8.58 1.75
CA HIS A 70 -17.49 -8.52 3.11
C HIS A 70 -17.36 -9.81 3.92
N GLY A 71 -17.43 -10.98 3.28
CA GLY A 71 -17.27 -12.28 3.95
C GLY A 71 -15.90 -12.46 4.59
N ARG A 72 -14.90 -11.68 4.17
CA ARG A 72 -13.57 -11.66 4.77
C ARG A 72 -13.46 -10.70 5.96
N TYR A 73 -14.40 -9.77 6.15
CA TYR A 73 -14.34 -8.85 7.29
C TYR A 73 -14.45 -9.59 8.64
N ASN A 74 -13.45 -9.42 9.50
CA ASN A 74 -13.46 -9.97 10.86
C ASN A 74 -14.23 -9.03 11.81
N LYS A 75 -15.23 -9.55 12.52
CA LYS A 75 -16.04 -8.76 13.47
C LYS A 75 -15.23 -8.22 14.65
N ARG A 76 -14.09 -8.85 14.99
CA ARG A 76 -13.14 -8.38 16.02
C ARG A 76 -12.48 -7.04 15.68
N MET A 77 -12.60 -6.58 14.43
CA MET A 77 -12.10 -5.27 14.02
C MET A 77 -12.97 -4.10 14.51
N LYS A 78 -14.15 -4.38 15.07
CA LYS A 78 -14.96 -3.37 15.77
C LYS A 78 -14.40 -3.09 17.16
N PRO A 79 -14.50 -1.85 17.65
CA PRO A 79 -15.14 -0.70 17.00
C PRO A 79 -14.24 0.09 16.02
N GLN A 80 -12.94 -0.21 15.95
CA GLN A 80 -11.93 0.57 15.23
C GLN A 80 -12.22 0.68 13.72
N ILE A 81 -12.56 -0.43 13.07
CA ILE A 81 -12.93 -0.50 11.66
C ILE A 81 -14.32 -1.13 11.55
N LYS A 82 -15.32 -0.33 11.20
CA LYS A 82 -16.69 -0.81 10.97
C LYS A 82 -16.78 -1.42 9.57
N LEU A 83 -17.67 -2.40 9.37
CA LEU A 83 -17.90 -3.02 8.05
C LEU A 83 -18.14 -1.97 6.95
N ARG A 84 -18.89 -0.90 7.23
CA ARG A 84 -19.14 0.19 6.26
C ARG A 84 -17.88 0.96 5.81
N GLN A 85 -16.81 0.91 6.61
CA GLN A 85 -15.50 1.53 6.33
C GLN A 85 -14.54 0.52 5.68
N TRP A 86 -14.85 -0.78 5.73
CA TRP A 86 -14.03 -1.82 5.12
C TRP A 86 -14.14 -1.75 3.60
N ARG A 87 -13.01 -1.82 2.91
CA ARG A 87 -12.91 -1.82 1.45
C ARG A 87 -12.00 -2.95 1.01
N LYS A 88 -12.34 -3.58 -0.11
CA LYS A 88 -11.41 -4.44 -0.83
C LYS A 88 -10.61 -3.57 -1.80
N GLY A 89 -9.38 -3.96 -2.09
CA GLY A 89 -8.52 -3.27 -3.02
C GLY A 89 -7.37 -4.15 -3.47
N SER A 90 -6.68 -3.68 -4.51
CA SER A 90 -5.34 -4.10 -4.87
C SER A 90 -4.34 -3.70 -3.78
N GLN A 91 -3.23 -4.44 -3.70
CA GLN A 91 -2.09 -4.04 -2.89
C GLN A 91 -1.30 -2.91 -3.56
N TRP A 92 -1.30 -2.82 -4.90
CA TRP A 92 -0.62 -1.77 -5.65
C TRP A 92 -1.21 -0.40 -5.33
N PHE A 93 -0.34 0.57 -5.06
CA PHE A 93 -0.74 1.94 -4.78
C PHE A 93 0.28 2.96 -5.32
N GLU A 94 -0.23 4.17 -5.52
CA GLU A 94 0.54 5.40 -5.48
C GLU A 94 -0.03 6.30 -4.37
N LEU A 95 0.84 6.83 -3.52
CA LEU A 95 0.49 7.74 -2.43
C LEU A 95 1.30 9.03 -2.53
N ASP A 96 0.68 10.15 -2.18
CA ASP A 96 1.41 11.36 -1.82
C ASP A 96 2.06 11.19 -0.44
N ARG A 97 3.00 12.09 -0.13
CA ARG A 97 3.73 12.08 1.15
C ARG A 97 2.80 12.19 2.37
N GLN A 98 1.75 13.01 2.30
CA GLN A 98 0.86 13.21 3.44
C GLN A 98 0.11 11.93 3.79
N LEU A 99 -0.38 11.22 2.78
CA LEU A 99 -1.09 9.96 2.92
C LEU A 99 -0.14 8.82 3.31
N ALA A 100 1.08 8.80 2.77
CA ALA A 100 2.14 7.86 3.18
C ALA A 100 2.54 8.02 4.66
N MET A 101 2.66 9.26 5.14
CA MET A 101 2.90 9.50 6.58
C MET A 101 1.74 8.99 7.42
N LYS A 102 0.49 9.30 7.05
CA LYS A 102 -0.68 8.81 7.78
C LYS A 102 -0.75 7.27 7.79
N SER A 103 -0.48 6.61 6.67
CA SER A 103 -0.52 5.14 6.59
C SER A 103 0.58 4.48 7.42
N SER A 104 1.79 5.04 7.44
CA SER A 104 2.91 4.49 8.23
C SER A 104 2.72 4.63 9.76
N LEU A 105 2.06 5.72 10.20
CA LEU A 105 1.83 6.05 11.62
C LEU A 105 0.59 5.38 12.23
N THR A 106 -0.32 4.85 11.42
CA THR A 106 -1.59 4.27 11.95
C THR A 106 -1.36 2.88 12.54
N THR A 107 -0.97 2.82 13.81
CA THR A 107 -0.70 1.55 14.55
C THR A 107 -1.97 0.78 14.91
N ASN A 108 -3.10 1.48 15.14
CA ASN A 108 -4.34 0.85 15.62
C ASN A 108 -5.03 -0.05 14.57
N THR A 109 -4.93 0.27 13.28
CA THR A 109 -5.43 -0.58 12.19
C THR A 109 -4.51 -1.78 11.92
N TYR A 110 -3.23 -1.64 12.25
CA TYR A 110 -2.21 -2.67 12.04
C TYR A 110 -2.42 -3.88 12.96
N HIS A 111 -2.59 -3.65 14.27
CA HIS A 111 -2.87 -4.74 15.23
C HIS A 111 -4.17 -5.47 14.89
N CYS A 112 -5.16 -4.73 14.42
CA CYS A 112 -6.45 -5.23 13.97
C CYS A 112 -6.36 -6.14 12.73
N SER A 113 -5.36 -5.91 11.88
CA SER A 113 -5.18 -6.62 10.59
C SER A 113 -4.30 -7.88 10.69
N LYS A 114 -3.57 -8.07 11.80
CA LYS A 114 -2.68 -9.23 11.99
C LYS A 114 -3.43 -10.57 11.94
N ASP A 115 -4.69 -10.57 12.35
CA ASP A 115 -5.59 -11.73 12.30
C ASP A 115 -6.11 -12.07 10.89
N PHE A 116 -5.80 -11.26 9.87
CA PHE A 116 -6.54 -11.25 8.60
C PHE A 116 -5.72 -11.57 7.33
N ALA A 117 -4.39 -11.61 7.39
CA ALA A 117 -3.58 -11.72 6.19
C ALA A 117 -3.70 -13.10 5.50
N ARG A 118 -4.62 -13.16 4.54
CA ARG A 118 -4.64 -14.08 3.39
C ARG A 118 -5.03 -13.28 2.15
N LEU A 119 -4.14 -12.41 1.69
CA LEU A 119 -4.30 -11.64 0.45
C LEU A 119 -3.22 -12.05 -0.56
N HIS A 120 -3.65 -12.61 -1.68
CA HIS A 120 -2.80 -13.04 -2.79
C HIS A 120 -1.98 -11.87 -3.35
N VAL A 121 -0.68 -11.78 -3.05
CA VAL A 121 0.15 -10.69 -3.59
C VAL A 121 1.59 -11.10 -3.92
N VAL A 122 2.03 -10.68 -5.10
CA VAL A 122 3.35 -10.92 -5.72
C VAL A 122 4.45 -10.08 -5.03
N GLN A 123 5.65 -10.66 -4.93
CA GLN A 123 6.91 -10.13 -4.38
C GLN A 123 7.21 -8.67 -4.80
N MET A 124 7.85 -7.85 -3.95
CA MET A 124 7.80 -6.38 -4.05
C MET A 124 9.16 -5.69 -4.00
N SER A 125 9.27 -4.60 -4.74
CA SER A 125 10.36 -3.63 -4.73
C SER A 125 9.76 -2.22 -4.70
N ILE A 126 9.95 -1.48 -3.59
CA ILE A 126 9.71 -0.03 -3.57
C ILE A 126 10.95 0.60 -4.22
N THR A 127 10.87 0.88 -5.51
CA THR A 127 11.87 1.73 -6.15
C THR A 127 11.53 3.17 -5.77
N CYS A 128 12.24 3.70 -4.78
CA CYS A 128 12.23 5.12 -4.49
C CYS A 128 12.84 5.82 -5.71
N LEU A 129 12.07 6.69 -6.35
CA LEU A 129 12.52 7.48 -7.50
C LEU A 129 13.56 8.50 -7.04
N HIS A 130 14.81 8.07 -6.81
CA HIS A 130 15.94 8.98 -6.73
C HIS A 130 16.19 9.53 -8.13
N LEU A 131 15.55 10.65 -8.45
CA LEU A 131 15.96 11.55 -9.51
C LEU A 131 17.23 12.28 -9.02
N LEU A 132 18.37 11.60 -9.14
CA LEU A 132 19.60 12.35 -9.39
C LEU A 132 19.54 12.74 -10.87
N ALA A 133 19.64 14.06 -11.08
CA ALA A 133 19.95 14.66 -12.36
C ALA A 133 21.25 14.07 -12.94
#